data_AF-A0A660PGM5-F1
#
_entry.id   AF-A0A660PGM5-F1
#
_cell.length_a   1.000
_cell.length_b   1.000
_cell.length_c   1.000
_cell.angle_alpha   90.00
_cell.angle_beta   90.00
_cell.angle_gamma   90.00
#
_symmetry.space_group_name_H-M   'P 1'
#
loop_
_entity.id
_entity.type
_entity.pdbx_description
1 polymer ?
#
loop_
_entity_poly.entity_id
_entity_poly.type
_entity_poly.pdbx_seq_one_letter_code
_entity_poly.pdbx_strand_id
1 'polypeptide(L)'
;MVKFKRIIHQKENRIAIIFPFDNKIANQVKSIEGRRWSTTKKVWHVPDNKETIAKLKVLFPESFTKKEKTKPLPQKRKVNNLGKVYVFISRQHIIIQLNKKDEDIYFLKTLTKCHWDNNNKRWIVSNDEETRKNLKQYFGDRIIITDNLPKVLNNPHPVKTKELHVFEHVPGRIKLIFKYDKAMKDLIKSLPYSRWDEKNNWWTTVYAKDVIKMLKQFCSENKWKIKFFKKEISLKKKRIDTDDVPNYRKCPQEYIDSLRIKRYSENTIRTYSNLFEEFINYYYSKKPFDITEKEIIAYIRYLVIERKISISYQNQAINAIKYYYEKMLGENRKFYFVERPRTEKVLPEVLSKEEVGQMISVTDNLKHKCLIMLTYSGGLRLGEVKNLKIKDIDFERNIINIRKGKGKKDRITLLSKKIIGYLQ
;
A
#
# COMPACT_ATOMS: atom_id res chain seq x y z
N MET A 1 -21.27 17.08 -15.08
CA MET A 1 -22.40 16.27 -14.55
C MET A 1 -22.42 16.37 -13.04
N VAL A 2 -23.55 16.80 -12.47
CA VAL A 2 -23.73 17.00 -11.03
C VAL A 2 -24.11 15.66 -10.38
N LYS A 3 -23.51 15.33 -9.24
CA LYS A 3 -23.84 14.13 -8.45
C LYS A 3 -24.31 14.54 -7.06
N PHE A 4 -25.36 13.90 -6.59
CA PHE A 4 -25.88 14.12 -5.24
C PHE A 4 -25.50 12.96 -4.33
N LYS A 5 -25.10 13.27 -3.10
CA LYS A 5 -24.81 12.26 -2.07
C LYS A 5 -25.35 12.71 -0.73
N ARG A 6 -26.22 11.91 -0.10
CA ARG A 6 -26.66 12.18 1.28
C ARG A 6 -25.48 12.07 2.24
N ILE A 7 -25.33 13.04 3.12
CA ILE A 7 -24.29 13.14 4.14
C ILE A 7 -24.91 13.57 5.46
N ILE A 8 -24.33 13.09 6.56
CA ILE A 8 -24.62 13.62 7.90
C ILE A 8 -23.55 14.65 8.22
N HIS A 9 -23.96 15.86 8.61
CA HIS A 9 -23.06 16.94 8.99
C HIS A 9 -23.62 17.63 10.24
N GLN A 10 -22.85 17.65 11.34
CA GLN A 10 -23.28 18.22 12.63
C GLN A 10 -24.62 17.65 13.13
N LYS A 11 -24.81 16.32 13.04
CA LYS A 11 -26.05 15.58 13.38
C LYS A 11 -27.28 15.90 12.51
N GLU A 12 -27.14 16.72 11.46
CA GLU A 12 -28.21 17.00 10.49
C GLU A 12 -28.04 16.19 9.19
N ASN A 13 -29.16 15.76 8.60
CA ASN A 13 -29.21 15.15 7.27
C ASN A 13 -29.09 16.23 6.19
N ARG A 14 -28.09 16.10 5.31
CA ARG A 14 -27.76 17.08 4.27
C ARG A 14 -27.42 16.40 2.96
N ILE A 15 -27.62 17.09 1.84
CA ILE A 15 -27.28 16.60 0.50
C ILE A 15 -26.01 17.31 0.03
N ALA A 16 -24.95 16.55 -0.23
CA ALA A 16 -23.73 17.05 -0.86
C ALA A 16 -23.90 17.10 -2.39
N ILE A 17 -23.52 18.22 -2.98
CA ILE A 17 -23.57 18.50 -4.42
C ILE A 17 -22.14 18.45 -4.95
N ILE A 18 -21.85 17.47 -5.81
CA ILE A 18 -20.51 17.19 -6.33
C ILE A 18 -20.50 17.46 -7.83
N PHE A 19 -19.68 18.40 -8.27
CA PHE A 19 -19.52 18.77 -9.68
C PHE A 19 -18.09 19.25 -9.96
N PRO A 20 -17.56 19.07 -11.18
CA PRO A 20 -16.31 19.72 -11.60
C PRO A 20 -16.50 21.24 -11.57
N PHE A 21 -15.45 21.99 -11.21
CA PHE A 21 -15.54 23.43 -10.97
C PHE A 21 -16.06 24.17 -12.22
N ASP A 22 -17.30 24.66 -12.13
CA ASP A 22 -18.00 25.42 -13.17
C ASP A 22 -18.74 26.58 -12.48
N ASN A 23 -18.46 27.80 -12.93
CA ASN A 23 -19.02 29.03 -12.37
C ASN A 23 -20.55 29.09 -12.53
N LYS A 24 -21.11 28.52 -13.60
CA LYS A 24 -22.58 28.50 -13.82
C LYS A 24 -23.27 27.63 -12.78
N ILE A 25 -22.75 26.42 -12.56
CA ILE A 25 -23.27 25.45 -11.59
C ILE A 25 -23.06 25.97 -10.16
N ALA A 26 -21.90 26.58 -9.87
CA ALA A 26 -21.63 27.15 -8.55
C ALA A 26 -22.60 28.29 -8.21
N ASN A 27 -22.97 29.14 -9.17
CA ASN A 27 -23.94 30.21 -8.96
C ASN A 27 -25.37 29.66 -8.74
N GLN A 28 -25.75 28.60 -9.47
CA GLN A 28 -27.03 27.89 -9.23
C GLN A 28 -27.09 27.21 -7.85
N VAL A 29 -25.96 26.72 -7.32
CA VAL A 29 -25.92 26.15 -5.97
C VAL A 29 -25.97 27.24 -4.89
N LYS A 30 -25.42 28.43 -5.17
CA LYS A 30 -25.44 29.57 -4.24
C LYS A 30 -26.83 30.18 -4.05
N SER A 31 -27.77 29.99 -4.98
CA SER A 31 -29.17 30.45 -4.86
C SER A 31 -30.04 29.54 -3.98
N ILE A 32 -29.51 28.38 -3.52
CA ILE A 32 -30.25 27.44 -2.68
C ILE A 32 -30.16 27.83 -1.21
N GLU A 33 -31.29 28.06 -0.56
CA GLU A 33 -31.33 28.44 0.84
C GLU A 33 -30.72 27.37 1.77
N GLY A 34 -30.01 27.81 2.81
CA GLY A 34 -29.32 26.92 3.74
C GLY A 34 -28.02 26.29 3.19
N ARG A 35 -27.52 26.67 2.01
CA ARG A 35 -26.23 26.18 1.48
C ARG A 35 -25.04 26.47 2.40
N ARG A 36 -24.14 25.50 2.53
CA ARG A 36 -22.84 25.63 3.21
C ARG A 36 -21.73 24.96 2.40
N TRP A 37 -20.52 25.50 2.48
CA TRP A 37 -19.33 24.88 1.92
C TRP A 37 -18.64 24.02 2.97
N SER A 38 -18.38 22.75 2.67
CA SER A 38 -17.57 21.88 3.52
C SER A 38 -16.11 21.96 3.13
N THR A 39 -15.27 22.55 3.98
CA THR A 39 -13.82 22.66 3.75
C THR A 39 -13.13 21.28 3.72
N THR A 40 -13.56 20.35 4.58
CA THR A 40 -13.01 18.99 4.67
C THR A 40 -13.31 18.14 3.45
N LYS A 41 -14.54 18.24 2.91
CA LYS A 41 -14.98 17.44 1.77
C LYS A 41 -14.84 18.17 0.43
N LYS A 42 -14.52 19.47 0.45
CA LYS A 42 -14.45 20.38 -0.71
C LYS A 42 -15.70 20.32 -1.59
N VAL A 43 -16.88 20.32 -0.96
CA VAL A 43 -18.18 20.23 -1.63
C VAL A 43 -19.18 21.19 -1.01
N TRP A 44 -20.12 21.66 -1.83
CA TRP A 44 -21.31 22.35 -1.35
C TRP A 44 -22.30 21.34 -0.77
N HIS A 45 -22.96 21.69 0.32
CA HIS A 45 -24.03 20.88 0.90
C HIS A 45 -25.23 21.71 1.34
N VAL A 46 -26.41 21.15 1.14
CA VAL A 46 -27.72 21.78 1.42
C VAL A 46 -28.53 20.89 2.36
N PRO A 47 -29.52 21.42 3.11
CA PRO A 47 -30.39 20.61 3.96
C PRO A 47 -31.17 19.53 3.16
N ASP A 48 -31.42 18.37 3.76
CA ASP A 48 -32.22 17.29 3.14
C ASP A 48 -33.72 17.48 3.42
N ASN A 49 -34.30 18.56 2.87
CA ASN A 49 -35.71 18.92 3.04
C ASN A 49 -36.49 18.76 1.71
N LYS A 50 -37.81 18.50 1.79
CA LYS A 50 -38.67 18.31 0.60
C LYS A 50 -38.58 19.48 -0.39
N GLU A 51 -38.56 20.72 0.10
CA GLU A 51 -38.42 21.94 -0.70
C GLU A 51 -37.06 22.03 -1.41
N THR A 52 -35.98 21.68 -0.71
CA THR A 52 -34.63 21.67 -1.28
C THR A 52 -34.50 20.61 -2.37
N ILE A 53 -35.09 19.43 -2.17
CA ILE A 53 -35.13 18.36 -3.18
C ILE A 53 -35.92 18.81 -4.42
N ALA A 54 -37.05 19.49 -4.25
CA ALA A 54 -37.84 20.04 -5.36
C ALA A 54 -37.02 21.07 -6.17
N LYS A 55 -36.36 22.01 -5.48
CA LYS A 55 -35.45 22.99 -6.12
C LYS A 55 -34.28 22.32 -6.86
N LEU A 56 -33.68 21.28 -6.28
CA LEU A 56 -32.60 20.53 -6.93
C LEU A 56 -33.05 19.79 -8.19
N LYS A 57 -34.27 19.25 -8.21
CA LYS A 57 -34.85 18.61 -9.40
C LYS A 57 -35.09 19.60 -10.54
N VAL A 58 -35.50 20.83 -10.21
CA VAL A 58 -35.68 21.92 -11.19
C VAL A 58 -34.33 22.42 -11.73
N LEU A 59 -33.34 22.61 -10.85
CA LEU A 59 -32.02 23.14 -11.24
C LEU A 59 -31.15 22.13 -11.99
N PHE A 60 -31.29 20.83 -11.71
CA PHE A 60 -30.43 19.78 -12.26
C PHE A 60 -31.21 18.55 -12.74
N PRO A 61 -32.12 18.68 -13.71
CA PRO A 61 -32.99 17.59 -14.17
C PRO A 61 -32.20 16.38 -14.71
N GLU A 62 -31.08 16.61 -15.39
CA GLU A 62 -30.21 15.57 -15.96
C GLU A 62 -29.57 14.63 -14.91
N SER A 63 -29.51 15.07 -13.65
CA SER A 63 -28.86 14.32 -12.57
C SER A 63 -29.82 13.36 -11.85
N PHE A 64 -31.13 13.46 -12.14
CA PHE A 64 -32.18 12.60 -11.58
C PHE A 64 -32.75 11.58 -12.58
N THR A 65 -32.36 11.64 -13.86
CA THR A 65 -32.94 10.82 -14.95
C THR A 65 -32.25 9.47 -15.20
N LYS A 66 -31.28 9.03 -14.37
CA LYS A 66 -30.77 7.66 -14.45
C LYS A 66 -31.41 6.76 -13.39
N LYS A 67 -32.48 6.06 -13.80
CA LYS A 67 -32.88 4.78 -13.19
C LYS A 67 -31.66 3.87 -13.12
N GLU A 68 -31.40 3.34 -11.94
CA GLU A 68 -30.42 2.27 -11.72
C GLU A 68 -30.74 1.11 -12.66
N LYS A 69 -29.86 0.86 -13.64
CA LYS A 69 -29.82 -0.45 -14.30
C LYS A 69 -29.25 -1.44 -13.28
N THR A 70 -30.13 -2.10 -12.53
CA THR A 70 -29.78 -3.38 -11.91
C THR A 70 -29.40 -4.33 -13.05
N LYS A 71 -28.11 -4.65 -13.18
CA LYS A 71 -27.66 -5.67 -14.12
C LYS A 71 -28.17 -7.02 -13.61
N PRO A 72 -28.86 -7.82 -14.43
CA PRO A 72 -29.36 -9.12 -13.99
C PRO A 72 -28.19 -10.06 -13.66
N LEU A 73 -28.40 -10.96 -12.70
CA LEU A 73 -27.46 -12.04 -12.41
C LEU A 73 -27.24 -12.87 -13.70
N PRO A 74 -25.99 -13.27 -13.99
CA PRO A 74 -25.72 -14.14 -15.13
C PRO A 74 -26.45 -15.48 -14.97
N GLN A 75 -27.26 -15.84 -15.98
CA GLN A 75 -28.00 -17.09 -16.01
C GLN A 75 -27.06 -18.30 -16.21
N LYS A 76 -27.43 -19.44 -15.61
CA LYS A 76 -26.73 -20.73 -15.74
C LYS A 76 -26.55 -21.12 -17.21
N ARG A 77 -25.29 -21.31 -17.64
CA ARG A 77 -24.99 -22.10 -18.86
C ARG A 77 -24.76 -23.56 -18.49
N LYS A 78 -25.37 -24.46 -19.29
CA LYS A 78 -25.18 -25.90 -19.23
C LYS A 78 -23.74 -26.26 -19.65
N VAL A 79 -23.07 -26.93 -18.70
CA VAL A 79 -21.99 -27.94 -18.77
C VAL A 79 -21.14 -28.02 -20.04
N ASN A 80 -19.81 -27.81 -19.86
CA ASN A 80 -18.74 -28.77 -20.16
C ASN A 80 -17.40 -28.18 -19.67
N ASN A 81 -16.75 -28.81 -18.68
CA ASN A 81 -15.51 -28.37 -18.00
C ASN A 81 -15.56 -27.18 -17.02
N LEU A 82 -16.49 -27.25 -16.05
CA LEU A 82 -16.46 -26.40 -14.86
C LEU A 82 -15.63 -27.09 -13.77
N GLY A 83 -14.46 -26.53 -13.43
CA GLY A 83 -13.58 -27.08 -12.41
C GLY A 83 -14.23 -27.10 -11.01
N LYS A 84 -13.83 -28.09 -10.19
CA LYS A 84 -14.24 -28.26 -8.79
C LYS A 84 -13.90 -27.03 -7.96
N VAL A 85 -14.83 -26.63 -7.08
CA VAL A 85 -14.69 -25.51 -6.14
C VAL A 85 -14.60 -26.09 -4.74
N TYR A 86 -13.45 -25.92 -4.09
CA TYR A 86 -13.26 -26.40 -2.73
C TYR A 86 -13.68 -25.31 -1.75
N VAL A 87 -14.54 -25.67 -0.81
CA VAL A 87 -15.09 -24.75 0.18
C VAL A 87 -14.79 -25.30 1.57
N PHE A 88 -14.24 -24.45 2.42
CA PHE A 88 -14.08 -24.73 3.84
C PHE A 88 -14.89 -23.73 4.64
N ILE A 89 -15.73 -24.25 5.52
CA ILE A 89 -16.65 -23.45 6.32
C ILE A 89 -16.07 -23.36 7.73
N SER A 90 -15.57 -22.18 8.09
CA SER A 90 -15.22 -21.83 9.47
C SER A 90 -16.44 -21.25 10.19
N ARG A 91 -16.35 -21.04 11.51
CA ARG A 91 -17.43 -20.43 12.30
C ARG A 91 -17.82 -19.03 11.79
N GLN A 92 -16.86 -18.24 11.31
CA GLN A 92 -17.09 -16.84 10.89
C GLN A 92 -16.94 -16.60 9.39
N HIS A 93 -16.24 -17.47 8.66
CA HIS A 93 -15.86 -17.22 7.27
C HIS A 93 -16.01 -18.50 6.43
N ILE A 94 -16.31 -18.32 5.15
CA ILE A 94 -16.27 -19.38 4.15
C ILE A 94 -15.04 -19.11 3.27
N ILE A 95 -14.13 -20.07 3.23
CA ILE A 95 -12.90 -19.99 2.43
C ILE A 95 -13.13 -20.81 1.15
N ILE A 96 -12.97 -20.15 0.00
CA ILE A 96 -13.27 -20.71 -1.31
C ILE A 96 -11.99 -20.77 -2.13
N GLN A 97 -11.69 -21.95 -2.66
CA GLN A 97 -10.59 -22.20 -3.56
C GLN A 97 -11.14 -22.70 -4.90
N LEU A 98 -10.96 -21.89 -5.95
CA LEU A 98 -11.39 -22.19 -7.31
C LEU A 98 -10.29 -21.84 -8.33
N ASN A 99 -10.32 -22.51 -9.48
CA ASN A 99 -9.43 -22.18 -10.59
C ASN A 99 -9.82 -20.83 -11.18
N LYS A 100 -8.85 -19.93 -11.41
CA LYS A 100 -9.10 -18.56 -11.91
C LYS A 100 -9.90 -18.59 -13.22
N LYS A 101 -11.20 -18.30 -13.12
CA LYS A 101 -12.10 -17.99 -14.22
C LYS A 101 -12.78 -16.66 -13.91
N ASP A 102 -12.81 -15.75 -14.88
CA ASP A 102 -13.21 -14.37 -14.67
C ASP A 102 -14.67 -14.22 -14.23
N GLU A 103 -15.55 -15.12 -14.66
CA GLU A 103 -16.98 -15.14 -14.28
C GLU A 103 -17.21 -15.58 -12.83
N ASP A 104 -16.56 -16.67 -12.41
CA ASP A 104 -16.62 -17.16 -11.02
C ASP A 104 -16.05 -16.10 -10.06
N ILE A 105 -14.98 -15.41 -10.46
CA ILE A 105 -14.39 -14.30 -9.71
C ILE A 105 -15.34 -13.10 -9.64
N TYR A 106 -16.01 -12.76 -10.75
CA TYR A 106 -16.98 -11.67 -10.79
C TYR A 106 -18.14 -11.95 -9.84
N PHE A 107 -18.68 -13.16 -9.84
CA PHE A 107 -19.71 -13.58 -8.89
C PHE A 107 -19.23 -13.47 -7.44
N LEU A 108 -18.04 -13.98 -7.12
CA LEU A 108 -17.52 -13.87 -5.76
C LEU A 108 -17.39 -12.41 -5.30
N LYS A 109 -16.97 -11.50 -6.17
CA LYS A 109 -16.89 -10.06 -5.86
C LYS A 109 -18.27 -9.40 -5.61
N THR A 110 -19.37 -10.04 -6.00
CA THR A 110 -20.73 -9.58 -5.66
C THR A 110 -21.18 -9.98 -4.26
N LEU A 111 -20.49 -10.94 -3.62
CA LEU A 111 -20.82 -11.39 -2.27
C LEU A 111 -20.33 -10.40 -1.21
N THR A 112 -21.08 -10.33 -0.12
CA THR A 112 -20.78 -9.50 1.05
C THR A 112 -19.44 -9.88 1.67
N LYS A 113 -18.64 -8.86 2.02
CA LYS A 113 -17.33 -9.02 2.70
C LYS A 113 -16.36 -9.99 1.99
N CYS A 114 -16.47 -10.10 0.67
CA CYS A 114 -15.55 -10.89 -0.13
C CYS A 114 -14.20 -10.19 -0.31
N HIS A 115 -13.11 -10.88 0.02
CA HIS A 115 -11.75 -10.43 -0.28
C HIS A 115 -10.85 -11.59 -0.71
N TRP A 116 -9.78 -11.24 -1.43
CA TRP A 116 -8.78 -12.18 -1.90
C TRP A 116 -7.60 -12.23 -0.93
N ASP A 117 -7.32 -13.40 -0.38
CA ASP A 117 -6.12 -13.66 0.39
C ASP A 117 -4.96 -13.97 -0.55
N ASN A 118 -4.02 -13.03 -0.65
CA ASN A 118 -2.88 -13.12 -1.55
C ASN A 118 -1.82 -14.13 -1.08
N ASN A 119 -1.73 -14.40 0.23
CA ASN A 119 -0.76 -15.32 0.81
C ASN A 119 -1.18 -16.77 0.55
N ASN A 120 -2.47 -17.06 0.69
CA ASN A 120 -3.00 -18.41 0.53
C ASN A 120 -3.68 -18.65 -0.83
N LYS A 121 -3.75 -17.64 -1.71
CA LYS A 121 -4.45 -17.66 -3.01
C LYS A 121 -5.88 -18.21 -2.91
N ARG A 122 -6.64 -17.70 -1.94
CA ARG A 122 -8.01 -18.14 -1.65
C ARG A 122 -8.94 -16.93 -1.54
N TRP A 123 -10.21 -17.15 -1.83
CA TRP A 123 -11.25 -16.16 -1.58
C TRP A 123 -11.83 -16.39 -0.19
N ILE A 124 -12.00 -15.32 0.58
CA ILE A 124 -12.64 -15.36 1.88
C ILE A 124 -13.92 -14.55 1.78
N VAL A 125 -15.04 -15.19 2.11
CA VAL A 125 -16.37 -14.58 2.15
C VAL A 125 -17.00 -14.78 3.52
N SER A 126 -17.97 -13.95 3.88
CA SER A 126 -18.64 -14.06 5.17
C SER A 126 -19.53 -15.30 5.27
N ASN A 127 -19.64 -15.85 6.47
CA ASN A 127 -20.43 -17.07 6.73
C ASN A 127 -21.88 -16.76 7.10
N ASP A 128 -22.58 -16.02 6.25
CA ASP A 128 -23.98 -15.62 6.45
C ASP A 128 -24.92 -16.57 5.69
N GLU A 129 -26.17 -16.70 6.15
CA GLU A 129 -27.19 -17.53 5.49
C GLU A 129 -27.42 -17.14 4.02
N GLU A 130 -27.44 -15.83 3.74
CA GLU A 130 -27.57 -15.29 2.38
C GLU A 130 -26.39 -15.70 1.49
N THR A 131 -25.16 -15.58 2.00
CA THR A 131 -23.94 -15.97 1.28
C THR A 131 -23.91 -17.48 1.00
N ARG A 132 -24.32 -18.32 1.96
CA ARG A 132 -24.44 -19.78 1.75
C ARG A 132 -25.47 -20.12 0.69
N LYS A 133 -26.62 -19.45 0.70
CA LYS A 133 -27.70 -19.65 -0.29
C LYS A 133 -27.24 -19.24 -1.69
N ASN A 134 -26.59 -18.09 -1.81
CA ASN A 134 -26.04 -17.59 -3.08
C ASN A 134 -24.94 -18.50 -3.63
N LEU A 135 -24.03 -18.97 -2.79
CA LEU A 135 -22.99 -19.93 -3.18
C LEU A 135 -23.59 -21.25 -3.69
N LYS A 136 -24.57 -21.81 -2.95
CA LYS A 136 -25.24 -23.06 -3.34
C LYS A 136 -26.05 -22.89 -4.63
N GLN A 137 -26.70 -21.74 -4.82
CA GLN A 137 -27.46 -21.43 -6.04
C GLN A 137 -26.56 -21.28 -7.28
N TYR A 138 -25.39 -20.63 -7.13
CA TYR A 138 -24.48 -20.35 -8.24
C TYR A 138 -23.55 -21.52 -8.58
N PHE A 139 -22.87 -22.10 -7.59
CA PHE A 139 -21.90 -23.17 -7.81
C PHE A 139 -22.53 -24.57 -7.81
N GLY A 140 -23.69 -24.76 -7.15
CA GLY A 140 -24.41 -26.04 -7.14
C GLY A 140 -23.51 -27.23 -6.83
N ASP A 141 -23.54 -28.24 -7.69
CA ASP A 141 -22.79 -29.50 -7.56
C ASP A 141 -21.26 -29.36 -7.73
N ARG A 142 -20.76 -28.14 -8.03
CA ARG A 142 -19.31 -27.87 -8.12
C ARG A 142 -18.68 -27.69 -6.74
N ILE A 143 -19.46 -27.50 -5.68
CA ILE A 143 -18.97 -27.28 -4.32
C ILE A 143 -18.55 -28.61 -3.71
N ILE A 144 -17.29 -28.69 -3.30
CA ILE A 144 -16.77 -29.77 -2.45
C ILE A 144 -16.46 -29.16 -1.10
N ILE A 145 -17.29 -29.48 -0.10
CA ILE A 145 -17.03 -29.11 1.29
C ILE A 145 -15.93 -30.04 1.81
N THR A 146 -14.84 -29.48 2.30
CA THR A 146 -13.70 -30.24 2.86
C THR A 146 -13.26 -29.60 4.16
N ASP A 147 -12.93 -30.43 5.16
CA ASP A 147 -12.39 -29.98 6.45
C ASP A 147 -10.92 -29.56 6.36
N ASN A 148 -10.24 -29.96 5.29
CA ASN A 148 -8.90 -29.50 4.95
C ASN A 148 -8.87 -29.03 3.50
N LEU A 149 -8.72 -27.72 3.29
CA LEU A 149 -8.50 -27.20 1.95
C LEU A 149 -7.17 -27.73 1.40
N PRO A 150 -7.12 -28.21 0.14
CA PRO A 150 -5.87 -28.62 -0.48
C PRO A 150 -4.83 -27.52 -0.30
N LYS A 151 -3.64 -27.87 0.24
CA LYS A 151 -2.53 -26.90 0.35
C LYS A 151 -2.34 -26.26 -1.01
N VAL A 152 -2.48 -24.93 -1.07
CA VAL A 152 -2.12 -24.21 -2.28
C VAL A 152 -0.62 -24.38 -2.42
N LEU A 153 -0.22 -25.23 -3.38
CA LEU A 153 1.18 -25.34 -3.77
C LEU A 153 1.65 -23.92 -4.10
N ASN A 154 2.53 -23.37 -3.26
CA ASN A 154 3.27 -22.13 -3.53
C ASN A 154 4.30 -22.38 -4.64
N ASN A 155 3.86 -22.93 -5.77
CA ASN A 155 4.58 -22.88 -7.02
C ASN A 155 4.08 -21.63 -7.74
N PRO A 156 4.93 -20.61 -7.97
CA PRO A 156 4.59 -19.51 -8.87
C PRO A 156 4.29 -20.00 -10.28
N HIS A 157 4.79 -21.19 -10.65
CA HIS A 157 4.54 -21.86 -11.93
C HIS A 157 4.44 -23.37 -11.70
N PRO A 158 3.25 -23.97 -11.55
CA PRO A 158 3.12 -25.41 -11.67
C PRO A 158 3.36 -25.77 -13.13
N VAL A 159 4.59 -26.11 -13.48
CA VAL A 159 4.90 -26.59 -14.83
C VAL A 159 4.26 -27.97 -14.97
N LYS A 160 3.11 -28.03 -15.65
CA LYS A 160 2.38 -29.30 -15.89
C LYS A 160 3.04 -30.14 -17.00
N THR A 161 3.86 -29.50 -17.84
CA THR A 161 4.56 -30.04 -19.01
C THR A 161 6.08 -30.16 -18.76
N LYS A 162 6.84 -30.82 -19.65
CA LYS A 162 8.32 -30.85 -19.59
C LYS A 162 8.91 -29.49 -19.97
N GLU A 163 8.76 -28.48 -19.12
CA GLU A 163 9.40 -27.17 -19.30
C GLU A 163 10.31 -26.82 -18.12
N LEU A 164 11.46 -26.24 -18.44
CA LEU A 164 12.38 -25.64 -17.48
C LEU A 164 12.23 -24.12 -17.55
N HIS A 165 11.80 -23.50 -16.45
CA HIS A 165 11.70 -22.05 -16.34
C HIS A 165 12.93 -21.53 -15.58
N VAL A 166 13.74 -20.72 -16.26
CA VAL A 166 14.97 -20.13 -15.71
C VAL A 166 14.71 -18.65 -15.45
N PHE A 167 14.87 -18.22 -14.19
CA PHE A 167 14.70 -16.84 -13.75
C PHE A 167 16.02 -16.29 -13.22
N GLU A 168 16.34 -15.05 -13.54
CA GLU A 168 17.41 -14.33 -12.81
C GLU A 168 16.90 -13.97 -11.41
N HIS A 169 17.58 -14.43 -10.35
CA HIS A 169 17.11 -14.27 -8.97
C HIS A 169 17.78 -13.09 -8.26
N VAL A 170 19.11 -13.12 -8.24
CA VAL A 170 20.07 -12.16 -7.64
C VAL A 170 21.24 -12.04 -8.63
N PRO A 171 21.95 -10.91 -8.76
CA PRO A 171 23.14 -10.83 -9.62
C PRO A 171 24.08 -12.02 -9.40
N GLY A 172 24.39 -12.73 -10.50
CA GLY A 172 25.23 -13.93 -10.49
C GLY A 172 24.52 -15.25 -10.15
N ARG A 173 23.20 -15.27 -9.90
CA ARG A 173 22.44 -16.50 -9.60
C ARG A 173 21.13 -16.62 -10.37
N ILE A 174 20.88 -17.83 -10.86
CA ILE A 174 19.62 -18.22 -11.50
C ILE A 174 18.80 -19.10 -10.59
N LYS A 175 17.49 -18.93 -10.72
CA LYS A 175 16.45 -19.75 -10.12
C LYS A 175 15.86 -20.65 -11.20
N LEU A 176 15.73 -21.94 -10.88
CA LEU A 176 15.24 -22.99 -11.75
C LEU A 176 13.93 -23.55 -11.18
N ILE A 177 12.87 -23.52 -12.00
CA ILE A 177 11.58 -24.15 -11.69
C ILE A 177 11.26 -25.15 -12.80
N PHE A 178 10.94 -26.38 -12.42
CA PHE A 178 10.62 -27.47 -13.35
C PHE A 178 9.70 -28.49 -12.68
N LYS A 179 9.01 -29.32 -13.48
CA LYS A 179 8.28 -30.49 -12.99
C LYS A 179 9.26 -31.48 -12.38
N TYR A 180 8.96 -32.09 -11.23
CA TYR A 180 9.84 -33.08 -10.63
C TYR A 180 10.19 -34.20 -11.63
N ASP A 181 11.48 -34.35 -11.87
CA ASP A 181 12.08 -35.38 -12.70
C ASP A 181 13.43 -35.77 -12.09
N LYS A 182 13.70 -37.07 -12.00
CA LYS A 182 14.87 -37.58 -11.29
C LYS A 182 16.17 -37.14 -11.99
N ALA A 183 16.22 -37.30 -13.31
CA ALA A 183 17.37 -36.90 -14.11
C ALA A 183 17.64 -35.39 -14.05
N MET A 184 16.60 -34.55 -14.11
CA MET A 184 16.74 -33.10 -13.99
C MET A 184 17.22 -32.66 -12.60
N LYS A 185 16.74 -33.32 -11.54
CA LYS A 185 17.19 -33.06 -10.16
C LYS A 185 18.66 -33.42 -9.97
N ASP A 186 19.09 -34.57 -10.52
CA ASP A 186 20.46 -35.04 -10.41
C ASP A 186 21.42 -34.15 -11.20
N LEU A 187 21.02 -33.68 -12.39
CA LEU A 187 21.74 -32.64 -13.13
C LEU A 187 21.91 -31.38 -12.27
N ILE A 188 20.84 -30.84 -11.69
CA ILE A 188 20.93 -29.60 -10.92
C ILE A 188 21.80 -29.76 -9.68
N LYS A 189 21.76 -30.92 -9.02
CA LYS A 189 22.67 -31.23 -7.91
C LYS A 189 24.14 -31.25 -8.34
N SER A 190 24.44 -31.68 -9.56
CA SER A 190 25.79 -31.67 -10.12
C SER A 190 26.30 -30.27 -10.50
N LEU A 191 25.40 -29.27 -10.60
CA LEU A 191 25.79 -27.89 -10.92
C LEU A 191 26.47 -27.20 -9.74
N PRO A 192 27.46 -26.32 -9.99
CA PRO A 192 28.18 -25.62 -8.94
C PRO A 192 27.25 -24.73 -8.11
N TYR A 193 27.43 -24.80 -6.79
CA TYR A 193 26.67 -24.05 -5.77
C TYR A 193 25.15 -24.13 -5.92
N SER A 194 24.65 -25.31 -6.27
CA SER A 194 23.21 -25.57 -6.33
C SER A 194 22.61 -25.66 -4.91
N ARG A 195 21.49 -24.97 -4.68
CA ARG A 195 20.77 -24.99 -3.40
C ARG A 195 19.27 -25.07 -3.62
N TRP A 196 18.62 -25.97 -2.89
CA TRP A 196 17.16 -26.05 -2.78
C TRP A 196 16.62 -25.02 -1.79
N ASP A 197 15.58 -24.29 -2.17
CA ASP A 197 14.84 -23.36 -1.31
C ASP A 197 13.53 -24.01 -0.86
N GLU A 198 13.51 -24.53 0.37
CA GLU A 198 12.34 -25.23 0.95
C GLU A 198 11.12 -24.34 1.16
N LYS A 199 11.33 -23.03 1.40
CA LYS A 199 10.23 -22.10 1.66
C LYS A 199 9.44 -21.81 0.38
N ASN A 200 10.13 -21.83 -0.77
CA ASN A 200 9.56 -21.40 -2.04
C ASN A 200 9.54 -22.47 -3.15
N ASN A 201 10.04 -23.68 -2.86
CA ASN A 201 10.05 -24.84 -3.74
C ASN A 201 10.73 -24.61 -5.10
N TRP A 202 11.97 -24.10 -5.11
CA TRP A 202 12.78 -23.99 -6.33
C TRP A 202 14.26 -24.28 -6.09
N TRP A 203 14.99 -24.54 -7.17
CA TRP A 203 16.45 -24.65 -7.13
C TRP A 203 17.10 -23.31 -7.48
N THR A 204 18.25 -23.04 -6.88
CA THR A 204 19.10 -21.89 -7.22
C THR A 204 20.50 -22.37 -7.57
N THR A 205 21.14 -21.79 -8.58
CA THR A 205 22.53 -22.09 -8.98
C THR A 205 23.20 -20.85 -9.59
N VAL A 206 24.49 -20.93 -9.90
CA VAL A 206 25.29 -19.83 -10.44
C VAL A 206 24.88 -19.52 -11.88
N TYR A 207 24.82 -18.23 -12.21
CA TYR A 207 24.67 -17.76 -13.59
C TYR A 207 26.04 -17.78 -14.28
N ALA A 208 26.42 -18.93 -14.83
CA ALA A 208 27.63 -19.10 -15.64
C ALA A 208 27.27 -19.57 -17.06
N LYS A 209 28.07 -19.17 -18.05
CA LYS A 209 27.85 -19.56 -19.46
C LYS A 209 27.85 -21.08 -19.63
N ASP A 210 28.74 -21.78 -18.93
CA ASP A 210 28.86 -23.24 -18.97
C ASP A 210 27.63 -23.93 -18.36
N VAL A 211 27.13 -23.42 -17.23
CA VAL A 211 25.91 -23.92 -16.59
C VAL A 211 24.70 -23.77 -17.51
N ILE A 212 24.57 -22.64 -18.21
CA ILE A 212 23.48 -22.43 -19.18
C ILE A 212 23.63 -23.38 -20.38
N LYS A 213 24.86 -23.65 -20.84
CA LYS A 213 25.13 -24.59 -21.93
C LYS A 213 24.73 -26.01 -21.54
N MET A 214 25.12 -26.46 -20.34
CA MET A 214 24.73 -27.76 -19.79
C MET A 214 23.20 -27.91 -19.66
N LEU A 215 22.52 -26.88 -19.14
CA LEU A 215 21.05 -26.88 -19.03
C LEU A 215 20.36 -26.94 -20.39
N LYS A 216 20.85 -26.19 -21.39
CA LYS A 216 20.33 -26.23 -22.77
C LYS A 216 20.53 -27.59 -23.42
N GLN A 217 21.71 -28.18 -23.26
CA GLN A 217 22.05 -29.49 -23.81
C GLN A 217 21.14 -30.59 -23.25
N PHE A 218 21.03 -30.66 -21.92
CA PHE A 218 20.15 -31.61 -21.25
C PHE A 218 18.69 -31.44 -21.67
N CYS A 219 18.23 -30.19 -21.82
CA CYS A 219 16.87 -29.93 -22.28
C CYS A 219 16.63 -30.40 -23.72
N SER A 220 17.60 -30.23 -24.62
CA SER A 220 17.49 -30.68 -26.02
C SER A 220 17.45 -32.20 -26.13
N GLU A 221 18.30 -32.90 -25.37
CA GLU A 221 18.38 -34.38 -25.38
C GLU A 221 17.12 -35.02 -24.80
N ASN A 222 16.54 -34.43 -23.74
CA ASN A 222 15.42 -35.01 -23.01
C ASN A 222 14.02 -34.47 -23.41
N LYS A 223 13.93 -33.74 -24.54
CA LYS A 223 12.71 -33.11 -25.06
C LYS A 223 12.04 -32.12 -24.07
N TRP A 224 12.85 -31.34 -23.35
CA TRP A 224 12.37 -30.27 -22.47
C TRP A 224 12.38 -28.91 -23.18
N LYS A 225 11.36 -28.09 -22.96
CA LYS A 225 11.35 -26.70 -23.42
C LYS A 225 11.95 -25.78 -22.37
N ILE A 226 13.01 -25.06 -22.71
CA ILE A 226 13.62 -24.05 -21.83
C ILE A 226 13.02 -22.66 -22.09
N LYS A 227 12.56 -21.98 -21.04
CA LYS A 227 12.08 -20.59 -21.11
C LYS A 227 12.90 -19.73 -20.16
N PHE A 228 13.55 -18.72 -20.73
CA PHE A 228 14.28 -17.71 -19.96
C PHE A 228 13.34 -16.55 -19.65
N PHE A 229 13.15 -16.30 -18.36
CA PHE A 229 12.39 -15.17 -17.86
C PHE A 229 13.38 -14.17 -17.28
N LYS A 230 13.67 -13.11 -18.05
CA LYS A 230 14.32 -11.93 -17.49
C LYS A 230 13.35 -11.33 -16.49
N LYS A 231 13.70 -11.42 -15.20
CA LYS A 231 13.07 -10.59 -14.19
C LYS A 231 13.42 -9.16 -14.58
N GLU A 232 12.45 -8.25 -14.64
CA GLU A 232 12.74 -6.83 -14.43
C GLU A 232 13.25 -6.71 -12.99
N ILE A 233 14.52 -7.08 -12.78
CA ILE A 233 15.25 -6.65 -11.62
C ILE A 233 15.35 -5.15 -11.86
N SER A 234 14.41 -4.43 -11.28
CA SER A 234 14.65 -3.05 -10.92
C SER A 234 15.91 -3.06 -10.05
N LEU A 235 17.08 -2.98 -10.67
CA LEU A 235 18.31 -2.60 -10.02
C LEU A 235 18.06 -1.20 -9.51
N LYS A 236 17.44 -1.09 -8.33
CA LYS A 236 17.41 0.18 -7.62
C LYS A 236 18.87 0.48 -7.39
N LYS A 237 19.41 1.51 -8.05
CA LYS A 237 20.75 1.98 -7.70
C LYS A 237 20.73 2.25 -6.20
N LYS A 238 21.76 1.78 -5.49
CA LYS A 238 21.88 2.05 -4.06
C LYS A 238 22.20 3.53 -3.87
N ARG A 239 22.04 4.00 -2.63
CA ARG A 239 22.60 5.30 -2.26
C ARG A 239 24.11 5.22 -2.47
N ILE A 240 24.70 6.28 -3.02
CA ILE A 240 26.15 6.38 -3.16
C ILE A 240 26.73 6.34 -1.75
N ASP A 241 27.69 5.45 -1.50
CA ASP A 241 28.33 5.35 -0.20
C ASP A 241 29.18 6.60 0.05
N THR A 242 29.45 6.94 1.31
CA THR A 242 30.34 8.04 1.65
C THR A 242 31.73 7.82 1.08
N ASP A 243 32.16 6.56 1.02
CA ASP A 243 33.50 6.15 0.60
C ASP A 243 33.66 6.16 -0.94
N ASP A 244 32.54 6.11 -1.67
CA ASP A 244 32.52 6.15 -3.14
C ASP A 244 32.59 7.59 -3.69
N VAL A 245 32.45 8.62 -2.85
CA VAL A 245 32.43 10.03 -3.27
C VAL A 245 33.81 10.65 -3.04
N PRO A 246 34.50 11.09 -4.12
CA PRO A 246 35.72 11.88 -3.98
C PRO A 246 35.41 13.18 -3.21
N ASN A 247 36.12 13.41 -2.10
CA ASN A 247 35.95 14.60 -1.26
C ASN A 247 34.51 14.77 -0.73
N TYR A 248 34.03 13.77 0.01
CA TYR A 248 32.70 13.80 0.63
C TYR A 248 32.48 15.06 1.46
N ARG A 249 31.45 15.83 1.09
CA ARG A 249 31.08 17.08 1.76
C ARG A 249 29.95 16.83 2.74
N LYS A 250 30.14 17.30 3.98
CA LYS A 250 29.08 17.34 4.99
C LYS A 250 28.12 18.49 4.71
N CYS A 251 26.94 18.42 5.32
CA CYS A 251 25.99 19.51 5.29
C CYS A 251 26.65 20.77 5.88
N PRO A 252 26.60 21.93 5.21
CA PRO A 252 27.13 23.18 5.75
C PRO A 252 26.51 23.50 7.13
N GLN A 253 27.32 23.95 8.07
CA GLN A 253 26.86 24.21 9.44
C GLN A 253 25.80 25.32 9.46
N GLU A 254 25.92 26.29 8.56
CA GLU A 254 24.97 27.39 8.38
C GLU A 254 23.57 26.86 8.01
N TYR A 255 23.50 25.76 7.24
CA TYR A 255 22.22 25.12 6.90
C TYR A 255 21.54 24.52 8.13
N ILE A 256 22.32 23.82 8.95
CA ILE A 256 21.84 23.22 10.19
C ILE A 256 21.38 24.32 11.16
N ASP A 257 22.18 25.38 11.31
CA ASP A 257 21.87 26.48 12.23
C ASP A 257 20.64 27.28 11.78
N SER A 258 20.48 27.51 10.48
CA SER A 258 19.28 28.13 9.92
C SER A 258 18.01 27.32 10.23
N LEU A 259 18.08 25.98 10.13
CA LEU A 259 16.95 25.12 10.50
C LEU A 259 16.68 25.16 12.02
N ARG A 260 17.73 25.23 12.85
CA ARG A 260 17.62 25.37 14.31
C ARG A 260 16.98 26.70 14.71
N ILE A 261 17.39 27.82 14.09
CA ILE A 261 16.81 29.16 14.30
C ILE A 261 15.30 29.14 14.01
N LYS A 262 14.87 28.45 12.95
CA LYS A 262 13.46 28.28 12.61
C LYS A 262 12.72 27.24 13.46
N ARG A 263 13.38 26.67 14.46
CA ARG A 263 12.81 25.74 15.45
C ARG A 263 12.24 24.47 14.83
N TYR A 264 12.83 23.98 13.73
CA TYR A 264 12.53 22.66 13.19
C TYR A 264 12.82 21.56 14.22
N SER A 265 12.15 20.41 14.08
CA SER A 265 12.43 19.26 14.95
C SER A 265 13.78 18.62 14.60
N GLU A 266 14.49 18.08 15.58
CA GLU A 266 15.79 17.43 15.36
C GLU A 266 15.72 16.30 14.30
N ASN A 267 14.61 15.56 14.28
CA ASN A 267 14.38 14.55 13.26
C ASN A 267 14.26 15.16 11.85
N THR A 268 13.61 16.33 11.73
CA THR A 268 13.52 17.06 10.46
C THR A 268 14.89 17.60 10.05
N ILE A 269 15.66 18.16 10.99
CA ILE A 269 17.02 18.64 10.76
C ILE A 269 17.87 17.50 10.21
N ARG A 270 17.96 16.38 10.93
CA ARG A 270 18.70 15.19 10.49
C ARG A 270 18.27 14.70 9.11
N THR A 271 16.97 14.65 8.86
CA THR A 271 16.44 14.20 7.56
C THR A 271 16.83 15.15 6.44
N TYR A 272 16.68 16.46 6.65
CA TYR A 272 16.99 17.48 5.65
C TYR A 272 18.49 17.55 5.39
N SER A 273 19.31 17.54 6.44
CA SER A 273 20.77 17.49 6.34
C SER A 273 21.23 16.27 5.55
N ASN A 274 20.73 15.07 5.86
CA ASN A 274 21.10 13.85 5.14
C ASN A 274 20.71 13.87 3.65
N LEU A 275 19.54 14.44 3.33
CA LEU A 275 19.05 14.53 1.95
C LEU A 275 19.78 15.62 1.16
N PHE A 276 20.12 16.72 1.82
CA PHE A 276 20.94 17.78 1.25
C PHE A 276 22.38 17.32 1.03
N GLU A 277 22.94 16.55 1.96
CA GLU A 277 24.24 15.88 1.81
C GLU A 277 24.27 14.94 0.61
N GLU A 278 23.23 14.12 0.41
CA GLU A 278 23.14 13.25 -0.77
C GLU A 278 23.14 14.06 -2.07
N PHE A 279 22.46 15.21 -2.07
CA PHE A 279 22.38 16.10 -3.23
C PHE A 279 23.71 16.80 -3.55
N ILE A 280 24.39 17.40 -2.57
CA ILE A 280 25.67 18.09 -2.81
C ILE A 280 26.78 17.12 -3.23
N ASN A 281 26.74 15.88 -2.74
CA ASN A 281 27.71 14.85 -3.08
C ASN A 281 27.42 14.15 -4.41
N TYR A 282 26.16 14.17 -4.88
CA TYR A 282 25.86 13.81 -6.26
C TYR A 282 26.56 14.74 -7.26
N TYR A 283 26.67 16.03 -6.92
CA TYR A 283 27.43 17.03 -7.66
C TYR A 283 28.78 17.36 -6.98
N TYR A 284 29.55 16.33 -6.59
CA TYR A 284 30.80 16.49 -5.82
C TYR A 284 31.83 17.43 -6.47
N SER A 285 31.81 17.61 -7.81
CA SER A 285 32.72 18.49 -8.54
C SER A 285 32.29 19.97 -8.56
N LYS A 286 31.03 20.28 -8.23
CA LYS A 286 30.47 21.65 -8.27
C LYS A 286 30.18 22.17 -6.88
N LYS A 287 30.31 23.48 -6.64
CA LYS A 287 29.86 24.05 -5.36
C LYS A 287 28.33 24.07 -5.33
N PRO A 288 27.69 23.92 -4.16
CA PRO A 288 26.23 23.92 -4.07
C PRO A 288 25.56 25.18 -4.67
N PHE A 289 26.24 26.33 -4.61
CA PHE A 289 25.78 27.58 -5.19
C PHE A 289 25.73 27.57 -6.73
N ASP A 290 26.62 26.81 -7.38
CA ASP A 290 26.76 26.79 -8.84
C ASP A 290 25.82 25.78 -9.52
N ILE A 291 25.04 25.02 -8.74
CA ILE A 291 24.14 24.00 -9.28
C ILE A 291 22.87 24.67 -9.82
N THR A 292 22.60 24.43 -11.10
CA THR A 292 21.49 25.04 -11.82
C THR A 292 20.16 24.31 -11.57
N GLU A 293 19.04 24.97 -11.89
CA GLU A 293 17.71 24.36 -11.81
C GLU A 293 17.59 23.09 -12.67
N LYS A 294 18.18 23.08 -13.86
CA LYS A 294 18.18 21.91 -14.76
C LYS A 294 18.86 20.71 -14.09
N GLU A 295 19.92 20.95 -13.35
CA GLU A 295 20.65 19.94 -12.59
C GLU A 295 19.85 19.45 -11.38
N ILE A 296 19.19 20.35 -10.65
CA ILE A 296 18.26 19.94 -9.58
C ILE A 296 17.18 19.00 -10.13
N ILE A 297 16.57 19.33 -11.28
CA ILE A 297 15.57 18.47 -11.93
C ILE A 297 16.19 17.15 -12.37
N ALA A 298 17.41 17.16 -12.92
CA ALA A 298 18.12 15.94 -13.31
C ALA A 298 18.39 15.03 -12.11
N TYR A 299 18.80 15.59 -10.96
CA TYR A 299 18.97 14.83 -9.73
C TYR A 299 17.66 14.21 -9.23
N ILE A 300 16.54 14.96 -9.22
CA ILE A 300 15.25 14.37 -8.82
C ILE A 300 14.82 13.28 -9.82
N ARG A 301 15.08 13.44 -11.12
CA ARG A 301 14.85 12.39 -12.13
C ARG A 301 15.68 11.15 -11.83
N TYR A 302 16.96 11.30 -11.52
CA TYR A 302 17.83 10.21 -11.06
C TYR A 302 17.22 9.48 -9.84
N LEU A 303 16.75 10.23 -8.85
CA LEU A 303 16.11 9.65 -7.67
C LEU A 303 14.86 8.81 -8.02
N VAL A 304 14.02 9.31 -8.93
CA VAL A 304 12.76 8.62 -9.29
C VAL A 304 13.00 7.43 -10.23
N ILE A 305 13.81 7.60 -11.27
CA ILE A 305 13.97 6.61 -12.35
C ILE A 305 14.97 5.52 -11.94
N GLU A 306 16.13 5.91 -11.41
CA GLU A 306 17.24 5.00 -11.16
C GLU A 306 17.24 4.45 -9.73
N ARG A 307 17.04 5.33 -8.74
CA ARG A 307 16.94 4.93 -7.31
C ARG A 307 15.57 4.36 -6.94
N LYS A 308 14.53 4.62 -7.75
CA LYS A 308 13.12 4.24 -7.51
C LYS A 308 12.67 4.46 -6.07
N ILE A 309 12.90 5.69 -5.59
CA ILE A 309 12.54 6.12 -4.26
C ILE A 309 11.01 6.22 -4.07
N SER A 310 10.56 6.29 -2.82
CA SER A 310 9.15 6.53 -2.51
C SER A 310 8.78 8.00 -2.76
N ILE A 311 7.49 8.25 -2.97
CA ILE A 311 6.93 9.61 -3.14
C ILE A 311 7.19 10.47 -1.90
N SER A 312 7.14 9.87 -0.71
CA SER A 312 7.48 10.56 0.54
C SER A 312 8.94 11.01 0.55
N TYR A 313 9.87 10.14 0.13
CA TYR A 313 11.28 10.48 0.01
C TYR A 313 11.50 11.61 -0.99
N GLN A 314 10.86 11.54 -2.16
CA GLN A 314 10.99 12.54 -3.22
C GLN A 314 10.56 13.91 -2.70
N ASN A 315 9.43 13.98 -1.98
CA ASN A 315 8.93 15.21 -1.39
C ASN A 315 9.89 15.78 -0.33
N GLN A 316 10.47 14.92 0.50
CA GLN A 316 11.44 15.35 1.52
C GLN A 316 12.72 15.88 0.86
N ALA A 317 13.24 15.20 -0.16
CA ALA A 317 14.43 15.61 -0.89
C ALA A 317 14.23 16.97 -1.56
N ILE A 318 13.10 17.15 -2.27
CA ILE A 318 12.73 18.44 -2.88
C ILE A 318 12.67 19.54 -1.82
N ASN A 319 12.05 19.30 -0.67
CA ASN A 319 11.93 20.32 0.36
C ASN A 319 13.27 20.65 1.03
N ALA A 320 14.16 19.67 1.21
CA ALA A 320 15.49 19.88 1.75
C ALA A 320 16.34 20.75 0.81
N ILE A 321 16.30 20.46 -0.50
CA ILE A 321 16.99 21.23 -1.54
C ILE A 321 16.39 22.64 -1.65
N LYS A 322 15.06 22.76 -1.75
CA LYS A 322 14.35 24.05 -1.78
C LYS A 322 14.70 24.93 -0.59
N TYR A 323 14.86 24.34 0.60
CA TYR A 323 15.22 25.11 1.78
C TYR A 323 16.55 25.84 1.59
N TYR A 324 17.56 25.21 1.00
CA TYR A 324 18.85 25.87 0.75
C TYR A 324 18.69 27.05 -0.21
N TYR A 325 18.16 26.81 -1.41
CA TYR A 325 18.06 27.86 -2.45
C TYR A 325 17.08 28.98 -2.10
N GLU A 326 15.87 28.65 -1.64
CA GLU A 326 14.84 29.67 -1.36
C GLU A 326 15.03 30.38 -0.01
N LYS A 327 15.61 29.69 0.99
CA LYS A 327 15.62 30.20 2.37
C LYS A 327 16.99 30.60 2.88
N MET A 328 18.08 30.09 2.32
CA MET A 328 19.43 30.52 2.69
C MET A 328 20.03 31.49 1.67
N LEU A 329 19.92 31.17 0.39
CA LEU A 329 20.46 32.03 -0.68
C LEU A 329 19.54 33.20 -1.03
N GLY A 330 18.33 33.23 -0.48
CA GLY A 330 17.37 34.33 -0.70
C GLY A 330 16.83 34.39 -2.13
N GLU A 331 17.01 33.32 -2.93
CA GLU A 331 16.47 33.29 -4.28
C GLU A 331 14.93 33.30 -4.25
N ASN A 332 14.34 33.89 -5.31
CA ASN A 332 12.89 33.85 -5.52
C ASN A 332 12.37 32.40 -5.46
N ARG A 333 11.12 32.21 -5.02
CA ARG A 333 10.48 30.88 -4.91
C ARG A 333 10.47 30.18 -6.27
N LYS A 334 11.43 29.27 -6.50
CA LYS A 334 11.53 28.47 -7.72
C LYS A 334 10.67 27.22 -7.58
N PHE A 335 9.63 27.10 -8.41
CA PHE A 335 8.78 25.92 -8.44
C PHE A 335 9.42 24.84 -9.31
N TYR A 336 10.17 23.92 -8.69
CA TYR A 336 10.65 22.72 -9.39
C TYR A 336 9.47 21.79 -9.73
N PHE A 337 8.94 21.89 -10.96
CA PHE A 337 7.95 20.96 -11.50
C PHE A 337 8.64 19.66 -11.88
N VAL A 338 8.75 18.74 -10.92
CA VAL A 338 8.91 17.33 -11.28
C VAL A 338 7.51 16.75 -11.32
N GLU A 339 7.05 16.43 -12.53
CA GLU A 339 5.79 15.70 -12.71
C GLU A 339 5.83 14.44 -11.87
N ARG A 340 4.95 14.40 -10.88
CA ARG A 340 4.90 13.29 -9.94
C ARG A 340 4.14 12.14 -10.60
N PRO A 341 4.60 10.89 -10.46
CA PRO A 341 3.76 9.75 -10.81
C PRO A 341 2.42 9.89 -10.09
N ARG A 342 1.31 9.59 -10.78
CA ARG A 342 -0.03 9.64 -10.16
C ARG A 342 -0.01 8.72 -8.95
N THR A 343 -0.11 9.30 -7.75
CA THR A 343 -0.35 8.53 -6.52
C THR A 343 -1.63 7.73 -6.71
N GLU A 344 -1.51 6.40 -6.74
CA GLU A 344 -2.65 5.53 -6.56
C GLU A 344 -3.27 5.84 -5.19
N LYS A 345 -4.54 6.24 -5.20
CA LYS A 345 -5.30 6.42 -3.96
C LYS A 345 -5.76 5.05 -3.50
N VAL A 346 -4.84 4.29 -2.91
CA VAL A 346 -5.19 3.03 -2.23
C VAL A 346 -6.00 3.41 -0.99
N LEU A 347 -7.11 2.71 -0.75
CA LEU A 347 -7.83 2.83 0.51
C LEU A 347 -6.89 2.37 1.62
N PRO A 348 -6.74 3.11 2.73
CA PRO A 348 -5.93 2.63 3.85
C PRO A 348 -6.49 1.29 4.31
N GLU A 349 -5.67 0.23 4.26
CA GLU A 349 -5.97 -1.00 4.97
C GLU A 349 -5.89 -0.68 6.46
N VAL A 350 -7.04 -0.76 7.14
CA VAL A 350 -7.16 -0.52 8.57
C VAL A 350 -7.39 -1.84 9.26
N LEU A 351 -6.68 -2.07 10.36
CA LEU A 351 -6.86 -3.27 11.17
C LEU A 351 -8.26 -3.27 11.78
N SER A 352 -8.91 -4.42 11.73
CA SER A 352 -10.13 -4.73 12.47
C SER A 352 -9.86 -4.82 13.97
N LYS A 353 -10.93 -4.77 14.78
CA LYS A 353 -10.80 -4.88 16.24
C LYS A 353 -10.24 -6.24 16.64
N GLU A 354 -10.62 -7.27 15.89
CA GLU A 354 -10.21 -8.65 16.07
C GLU A 354 -8.72 -8.82 15.77
N GLU A 355 -8.22 -8.25 14.68
CA GLU A 355 -6.79 -8.27 14.33
C GLU A 355 -5.94 -7.52 15.37
N VAL A 356 -6.41 -6.37 15.85
CA VAL A 356 -5.74 -5.65 16.95
C VAL A 356 -5.72 -6.49 18.23
N GLY A 357 -6.84 -7.16 18.55
CA GLY A 357 -6.92 -8.08 19.68
C GLY A 357 -5.91 -9.22 19.60
N GLN A 358 -5.80 -9.86 18.42
CA GLN A 358 -4.82 -10.92 18.16
C GLN A 358 -3.37 -10.42 18.26
N MET A 359 -3.10 -9.23 17.73
CA MET A 359 -1.78 -8.59 17.83
C MET A 359 -1.39 -8.32 19.28
N ILE A 360 -2.34 -7.86 20.11
CA ILE A 360 -2.10 -7.66 21.55
C ILE A 360 -1.90 -9.01 22.25
N SER A 361 -2.71 -10.03 21.94
CA SER A 361 -2.66 -11.32 22.66
C SER A 361 -1.36 -12.08 22.40
N VAL A 362 -0.84 -12.06 21.18
CA VAL A 362 0.42 -12.74 20.81
C VAL A 362 1.68 -11.99 21.26
N THR A 363 1.54 -10.75 21.75
CA THR A 363 2.69 -9.97 22.20
C THR A 363 3.00 -10.30 23.67
N ASP A 364 4.03 -11.14 23.87
CA ASP A 364 4.46 -11.57 25.22
C ASP A 364 5.22 -10.47 25.97
N ASN A 365 6.01 -9.67 25.24
CA ASN A 365 6.79 -8.59 25.84
C ASN A 365 5.85 -7.49 26.38
N LEU A 366 5.81 -7.34 27.71
CA LEU A 366 4.96 -6.39 28.42
C LEU A 366 5.11 -4.95 27.89
N LYS A 367 6.34 -4.50 27.65
CA LYS A 367 6.62 -3.15 27.12
C LYS A 367 6.01 -2.95 25.73
N HIS A 368 6.14 -3.93 24.83
CA HIS A 368 5.56 -3.86 23.49
C HIS A 368 4.03 -3.93 23.53
N LYS A 369 3.49 -4.80 24.39
CA LYS A 369 2.05 -4.92 24.62
C LYS A 369 1.45 -3.58 25.09
N CYS A 370 2.06 -2.94 26.09
CA CYS A 370 1.65 -1.60 26.55
C CYS A 370 1.76 -0.55 25.44
N LEU A 371 2.82 -0.57 24.63
CA LEU A 371 3.00 0.38 23.54
C LEU A 371 1.89 0.24 22.47
N ILE A 372 1.55 -0.99 22.09
CA ILE A 372 0.46 -1.30 21.15
C ILE A 372 -0.88 -0.87 21.74
N MET A 373 -1.14 -1.19 23.01
CA MET A 373 -2.39 -0.82 23.68
C MET A 373 -2.53 0.71 23.81
N LEU A 374 -1.48 1.43 24.23
CA LEU A 374 -1.48 2.90 24.33
C LEU A 374 -1.69 3.57 22.97
N THR A 375 -0.96 3.13 21.95
CA THR A 375 -1.11 3.68 20.59
C THR A 375 -2.53 3.48 20.07
N TYR A 376 -3.09 2.28 20.24
CA TYR A 376 -4.44 1.95 19.79
C TYR A 376 -5.52 2.68 20.58
N SER A 377 -5.51 2.59 21.92
CA SER A 377 -6.58 3.11 22.75
C SER A 377 -6.54 4.63 22.92
N GLY A 378 -5.33 5.19 23.08
CA GLY A 378 -5.14 6.63 23.28
C GLY A 378 -4.88 7.40 21.98
N GLY A 379 -4.76 6.73 20.83
CA GLY A 379 -4.47 7.39 19.56
C GLY A 379 -3.17 8.18 19.56
N LEU A 380 -2.17 7.69 20.29
CA LEU A 380 -0.86 8.33 20.40
C LEU A 380 -0.03 8.06 19.15
N ARG A 381 0.66 9.10 18.67
CA ARG A 381 1.65 8.95 17.60
C ARG A 381 2.90 8.25 18.16
N LEU A 382 3.68 7.60 17.29
CA LEU A 382 4.91 6.90 17.70
C LEU A 382 5.85 7.77 18.56
N GLY A 383 6.07 9.02 18.15
CA GLY A 383 6.89 9.97 18.92
C GLY A 383 6.24 10.44 20.23
N GLU A 384 4.92 10.37 20.35
CA GLU A 384 4.20 10.71 21.58
C GLU A 384 4.31 9.56 22.59
N VAL A 385 4.09 8.30 22.17
CA VAL A 385 4.26 7.14 23.07
C VAL A 385 5.70 6.98 23.53
N LYS A 386 6.67 7.18 22.62
CA LYS A 386 8.09 7.07 22.95
C LYS A 386 8.52 8.04 24.06
N ASN A 387 7.91 9.24 24.11
CA ASN A 387 8.28 10.30 25.04
C ASN A 387 7.32 10.43 26.22
N LEU A 388 6.33 9.55 26.34
CA LEU A 388 5.35 9.58 27.42
C LEU A 388 6.03 9.28 28.75
N LYS A 389 5.75 10.09 29.78
CA LYS A 389 6.27 9.87 31.14
C LYS A 389 5.15 9.36 32.06
N ILE A 390 5.52 8.68 33.14
CA ILE A 390 4.56 8.17 34.14
C ILE A 390 3.70 9.33 34.69
N LYS A 391 4.31 10.48 35.00
CA LYS A 391 3.62 11.70 35.47
C LYS A 391 2.61 12.31 34.49
N ASP A 392 2.67 11.90 33.23
CA ASP A 392 1.74 12.37 32.20
C ASP A 392 0.48 11.49 32.17
N ILE A 393 0.44 10.41 32.94
CA ILE A 393 -0.69 9.49 33.06
C ILE A 393 -1.41 9.78 34.38
N ASP A 394 -2.68 10.14 34.27
CA ASP A 394 -3.56 10.34 35.42
C ASP A 394 -4.53 9.14 35.46
N PHE A 395 -4.25 8.24 36.40
CA PHE A 395 -4.99 7.00 36.59
C PHE A 395 -6.38 7.25 37.19
N GLU A 396 -6.55 8.29 38.01
CA GLU A 396 -7.85 8.62 38.62
C GLU A 396 -8.83 9.11 37.56
N ARG A 397 -8.39 10.05 36.73
CA ARG A 397 -9.22 10.65 35.68
C ARG A 397 -9.23 9.84 34.39
N ASN A 398 -8.44 8.77 34.30
CA ASN A 398 -8.28 7.95 33.09
C ASN A 398 -7.87 8.79 31.86
N ILE A 399 -6.89 9.69 32.04
CA ILE A 399 -6.39 10.56 30.97
C ILE A 399 -4.88 10.48 30.81
N ILE A 400 -4.42 10.81 29.61
CA ILE A 400 -3.01 10.92 29.25
C ILE A 400 -2.74 12.34 28.72
N ASN A 401 -1.83 13.04 29.38
CA ASN A 401 -1.37 14.37 29.04
C ASN A 401 -0.22 14.30 28.04
N ILE A 402 -0.51 14.46 26.75
CA ILE A 402 0.51 14.46 25.70
C ILE A 402 1.17 15.83 25.65
N ARG A 403 2.40 15.91 26.19
CA ARG A 403 3.24 17.11 26.10
C ARG A 403 3.99 17.16 24.77
N LYS A 404 4.18 18.37 24.23
CA LYS A 404 4.92 18.66 23.00
C LYS A 404 4.49 17.76 21.83
N GLY A 405 3.18 17.61 21.64
CA GLY A 405 2.61 16.91 20.48
C GLY A 405 2.96 17.58 19.16
N LYS A 406 2.33 17.13 18.06
CA LYS A 406 2.63 17.68 16.71
C LYS A 406 2.54 19.21 16.70
N GLY A 407 3.62 19.87 16.28
CA GLY A 407 3.72 21.34 16.28
C GLY A 407 3.94 21.95 17.65
N LYS A 408 4.45 21.18 18.63
CA LYS A 408 4.65 21.58 20.03
C LYS A 408 3.36 21.96 20.75
N LYS A 409 2.23 21.35 20.35
CA LYS A 409 0.93 21.55 20.98
C LYS A 409 0.66 20.42 21.97
N ASP A 410 0.33 20.81 23.20
CA ASP A 410 -0.11 19.87 24.22
C ASP A 410 -1.55 19.45 23.95
N ARG A 411 -1.88 18.20 24.25
CA ARG A 411 -3.26 17.68 24.16
C ARG A 411 -3.50 16.60 25.20
N ILE A 412 -4.75 16.44 25.58
CA ILE A 412 -5.19 15.34 26.44
C ILE A 412 -5.79 14.25 25.56
N THR A 413 -5.54 13.00 25.90
CA THR A 413 -6.23 11.83 25.32
C THR A 413 -6.69 10.88 26.41
N LEU A 414 -7.47 9.87 26.03
CA LEU A 414 -8.08 8.91 26.94
C LEU A 414 -7.09 7.79 27.30
N LEU A 415 -7.11 7.36 28.57
CA LEU A 415 -6.48 6.13 29.04
C LEU A 415 -7.53 5.02 29.11
N SER A 416 -7.28 3.87 28.48
CA SER A 416 -8.20 2.74 28.59
C SER A 416 -8.05 2.03 29.93
N LYS A 417 -9.16 1.77 30.65
CA LYS A 417 -9.12 1.01 31.91
C LYS A 417 -8.43 -0.35 31.78
N LYS A 418 -8.50 -0.99 30.60
CA LYS A 418 -7.85 -2.27 30.33
C LYS A 418 -6.32 -2.23 30.40
N ILE A 419 -5.71 -1.05 30.22
CA ILE A 419 -4.26 -0.91 30.24
C ILE A 419 -3.71 -0.59 31.64
N ILE A 420 -4.55 -0.15 32.56
CA ILE A 420 -4.13 0.32 33.88
C ILE A 420 -3.38 -0.78 34.63
N GLY A 421 -3.91 -2.00 34.64
CA GLY A 421 -3.26 -3.15 35.28
C GLY A 421 -1.97 -3.63 34.60
N TYR A 422 -1.58 -3.06 33.45
CA TYR A 422 -0.28 -3.30 32.82
C TYR A 422 0.72 -2.15 33.02
N LEU A 423 0.25 -1.01 33.54
CA LEU A 423 1.07 0.19 33.78
C LEU A 423 1.39 0.40 35.27
N GLN A 424 0.55 -0.17 36.15
CA GLN A 424 0.82 -0.36 37.57
C GLN A 424 1.65 -1.63 37.75
#